data_AF-A0A1V4Y063-F1
#
_entry.id   AF-A0A1V4Y063-F1
#
_cell.length_a   1.000
_cell.length_b   1.000
_cell.length_c   1.000
_cell.angle_alpha   90.00
_cell.angle_beta   90.00
_cell.angle_gamma   90.00
#
_symmetry.space_group_name_H-M   'P 1'
#
loop_
_entity.id
_entity.type
_entity.pdbx_description
1 polymer ?
#
loop_
_entity_poly.entity_id
_entity_poly.type
_entity_poly.pdbx_seq_one_letter_code
_entity_poly.pdbx_strand_id
1 'polypeptide(L)'
;MALSALPGHGGHPEPEAIQLPEPMSAGEKSVEEALRKRQSIRDFIRAPLPLPELSQLLWAAQNVSLQAVSLNLGAVVIGAFHDMEVKAILNLAEQEEPVYIIPVGRT
;
A
#
# COMPACT_ATOMS: atom_id res chain seq x y z
N MET A 1 -13.29 -5.88 2.71
CA MET A 1 -12.77 -4.88 3.67
C MET A 1 -13.22 -3.49 3.20
N ALA A 2 -14.20 -2.88 3.87
CA ALA A 2 -14.69 -1.55 3.50
C ALA A 2 -13.77 -0.48 4.12
N LEU A 3 -13.20 0.43 3.31
CA LEU A 3 -12.55 1.63 3.82
C LEU A 3 -13.64 2.64 4.22
N SER A 4 -13.93 2.79 5.51
CA SER A 4 -14.71 3.93 5.99
C SER A 4 -13.78 5.13 6.17
N ALA A 5 -14.00 6.20 5.40
CA ALA A 5 -13.33 7.48 5.61
C ALA A 5 -13.75 8.08 6.96
N LEU A 6 -12.80 8.71 7.66
CA LEU A 6 -13.08 9.53 8.85
C LEU A 6 -13.85 10.80 8.44
N PRO A 7 -14.76 11.33 9.28
CA PRO A 7 -15.66 12.42 8.88
C PRO A 7 -14.89 13.73 8.65
N GLY A 8 -14.91 14.20 7.40
CA GLY A 8 -14.37 15.48 6.98
C GLY A 8 -15.40 16.60 7.10
N HIS A 9 -14.99 17.72 7.70
CA HIS A 9 -15.82 18.92 7.81
C HIS A 9 -15.90 19.63 6.44
N GLY A 10 -17.06 19.59 5.80
CA GLY A 10 -17.36 20.37 4.58
C GLY A 10 -18.43 19.69 3.73
N GLY A 11 -19.48 20.42 3.33
CA GLY A 11 -20.70 19.92 2.67
C GLY A 11 -20.53 19.37 1.25
N HIS A 12 -19.51 18.55 1.00
CA HIS A 12 -19.46 17.66 -0.14
C HIS A 12 -20.32 16.42 0.17
N PRO A 13 -21.14 15.93 -0.77
CA PRO A 13 -21.83 14.66 -0.57
C PRO A 13 -20.79 13.58 -0.25
N GLU A 14 -21.04 12.83 0.83
CA GLU A 14 -20.21 11.68 1.21
C GLU A 14 -19.99 10.80 -0.03
N PRO A 15 -18.73 10.48 -0.38
CA PRO A 15 -18.46 9.69 -1.56
C PRO A 15 -19.17 8.34 -1.45
N GLU A 16 -19.95 8.00 -2.48
CA GLU A 16 -20.68 6.74 -2.53
C GLU A 16 -19.68 5.56 -2.48
N ALA A 17 -19.82 4.71 -1.47
CA ALA A 17 -18.86 3.64 -1.21
C ALA A 17 -18.90 2.60 -2.34
N ILE A 18 -17.73 2.32 -2.94
CA ILE A 18 -17.60 1.29 -3.98
C ILE A 18 -17.47 -0.08 -3.32
N GLN A 19 -18.37 -1.01 -3.66
CA GLN A 19 -18.29 -2.40 -3.19
C GLN A 19 -17.27 -3.18 -4.04
N LEU A 20 -16.22 -3.67 -3.40
CA LEU A 20 -15.21 -4.53 -4.04
C LEU A 20 -15.57 -6.02 -3.89
N PRO A 21 -15.24 -6.86 -4.88
CA PRO A 21 -15.37 -8.32 -4.75
C PRO A 21 -14.36 -8.86 -3.73
N GLU A 22 -14.64 -10.03 -3.15
CA GLU A 22 -13.70 -10.68 -2.23
C GLU A 22 -12.40 -11.08 -2.96
N PRO A 23 -11.23 -10.82 -2.36
CA PRO A 23 -9.95 -11.22 -2.92
C PRO A 23 -9.75 -12.74 -2.80
N MET A 24 -8.90 -13.28 -3.65
CA MET A 24 -8.48 -14.68 -3.60
C MET A 24 -7.45 -14.89 -2.48
N SER A 25 -7.70 -15.88 -1.62
CA SER A 25 -6.80 -16.26 -0.52
C SER A 25 -5.65 -17.19 -0.95
N ALA A 26 -5.75 -17.79 -2.14
CA ALA A 26 -4.72 -18.65 -2.73
C ALA A 26 -4.51 -18.24 -4.19
N GLY A 27 -3.31 -17.74 -4.49
CA GLY A 27 -2.89 -17.42 -5.85
C GLY A 27 -2.15 -18.59 -6.51
N GLU A 28 -1.94 -18.49 -7.82
CA GLU A 28 -1.21 -19.51 -8.59
C GLU A 28 0.31 -19.43 -8.41
N LYS A 29 0.84 -18.25 -8.08
CA LYS A 29 2.27 -17.99 -7.91
C LYS A 29 2.65 -17.98 -6.43
N SER A 30 3.83 -18.51 -6.11
CA SER A 30 4.39 -18.38 -4.77
C SER A 30 4.85 -16.93 -4.50
N VAL A 31 4.95 -16.57 -3.22
CA VAL A 31 5.43 -15.25 -2.79
C VAL A 31 6.89 -15.04 -3.23
N GLU A 32 7.72 -16.07 -3.12
CA GLU A 32 9.14 -16.04 -3.52
C GLU A 32 9.28 -15.82 -5.03
N GLU A 33 8.44 -16.48 -5.83
CA GLU A 33 8.43 -16.27 -7.27
C GLU A 33 8.04 -14.83 -7.63
N ALA A 34 7.01 -14.29 -6.96
CA ALA A 34 6.58 -12.91 -7.16
C ALA A 34 7.69 -11.90 -6.79
N LEU A 35 8.36 -12.10 -5.64
CA LEU A 35 9.47 -11.26 -5.21
C LEU A 35 10.65 -11.30 -6.19
N ARG A 36 11.01 -12.50 -6.67
CA ARG A 36 12.11 -12.68 -7.63
C ARG A 36 11.84 -12.02 -8.99
N LYS A 37 10.58 -12.01 -9.44
CA LYS A 37 10.17 -11.43 -10.73
C LYS A 37 9.79 -9.95 -10.64
N ARG A 38 9.75 -9.36 -9.44
CA ARG A 38 9.32 -7.97 -9.23
C ARG A 38 10.25 -7.00 -9.95
N GLN A 39 9.67 -6.12 -10.74
CA GLN A 39 10.36 -4.99 -11.39
C GLN A 39 9.60 -3.69 -11.09
N SER A 40 10.32 -2.58 -11.05
CA SER A 40 9.71 -1.26 -10.90
C SER A 40 9.26 -0.75 -12.27
N ILE A 41 7.95 -0.76 -12.53
CA ILE A 41 7.32 -0.24 -13.76
C ILE A 41 6.76 1.15 -13.46
N ARG A 42 7.02 2.12 -14.35
CA ARG A 42 6.59 3.52 -14.19
C ARG A 42 5.73 4.05 -15.35
N ASP A 43 5.65 3.30 -16.45
CA ASP A 43 4.81 3.62 -17.60
C ASP A 43 3.53 2.79 -17.54
N PHE A 44 2.37 3.46 -17.43
CA PHE A 44 1.06 2.84 -17.27
C PHE A 44 0.11 3.25 -18.39
N ILE A 45 -0.76 2.33 -18.82
CA ILE A 45 -1.82 2.62 -19.77
C ILE A 45 -2.92 3.47 -19.11
N ARG A 46 -3.64 4.28 -19.91
CA ARG A 46 -4.75 5.13 -19.44
C ARG A 46 -6.08 4.36 -19.37
N ALA A 47 -6.06 3.16 -18.82
CA ALA A 47 -7.25 2.34 -18.60
C ALA A 47 -7.42 2.08 -17.09
N PRO A 48 -8.66 2.12 -16.56
CA PRO A 48 -8.89 1.79 -15.17
C PRO A 48 -8.59 0.31 -14.90
N LEU A 49 -8.11 0.00 -13.70
CA LEU A 49 -7.96 -1.39 -13.25
C LEU A 49 -9.34 -2.02 -13.03
N PRO A 50 -9.56 -3.27 -13.47
CA PRO A 50 -10.76 -4.04 -13.12
C PRO A 50 -10.95 -4.14 -11.60
N LEU A 51 -12.19 -4.04 -11.12
CA LEU A 51 -12.50 -4.10 -9.68
C LEU A 51 -11.96 -5.35 -8.96
N PRO A 52 -11.98 -6.56 -9.55
CA PRO A 52 -11.36 -7.73 -8.93
C PRO A 52 -9.84 -7.58 -8.72
N GLU A 53 -9.14 -7.01 -9.72
CA GLU A 53 -7.70 -6.77 -9.63
C GLU A 53 -7.39 -5.69 -8.58
N LEU A 54 -8.16 -4.62 -8.56
CA LEU A 54 -8.05 -3.56 -7.56
C LEU A 54 -8.26 -4.12 -6.14
N SER A 55 -9.29 -4.95 -5.94
CA SER A 55 -9.56 -5.60 -4.66
C SER A 55 -8.39 -6.48 -4.22
N GLN A 56 -7.88 -7.31 -5.12
CA GLN A 56 -6.73 -8.18 -4.85
C GLN A 56 -5.49 -7.38 -4.46
N LEU A 57 -5.21 -6.28 -5.17
CA LEU A 57 -4.08 -5.40 -4.90
C LEU A 57 -4.20 -4.70 -3.55
N LEU A 58 -5.38 -4.16 -3.22
CA LEU A 58 -5.62 -3.50 -1.93
C LEU A 58 -5.54 -4.48 -0.74
N TRP A 59 -6.00 -5.71 -0.93
CA TRP A 59 -5.85 -6.77 0.07
C TRP A 59 -4.36 -7.11 0.31
N ALA A 60 -3.59 -7.31 -0.77
CA ALA A 60 -2.16 -7.62 -0.68
C ALA A 60 -1.28 -6.43 -0.24
N ALA A 61 -1.73 -5.18 -0.44
CA ALA A 61 -0.94 -3.99 -0.08
C ALA A 61 -0.68 -3.87 1.44
N GLN A 62 -1.47 -4.55 2.27
CA GLN A 62 -1.37 -4.48 3.73
C GLN A 62 -0.25 -5.36 4.32
N ASN A 63 0.49 -6.09 3.47
CA ASN A 63 1.36 -7.19 3.89
C ASN A 63 2.37 -6.84 4.99
N VAL A 64 3.04 -5.69 4.94
CA VAL A 64 4.02 -5.32 5.99
C VAL A 64 3.34 -5.16 7.34
N SER A 65 2.18 -4.51 7.39
CA SER A 65 1.41 -4.34 8.62
C SER A 65 0.87 -5.67 9.14
N LEU A 66 0.40 -6.55 8.25
CA LEU A 66 -0.09 -7.88 8.63
C LEU A 66 1.05 -8.79 9.13
N GLN A 67 2.24 -8.71 8.53
CA GLN A 67 3.43 -9.41 9.01
C GLN A 67 3.92 -8.85 10.35
N ALA A 68 3.80 -7.55 10.60
CA ALA A 68 4.09 -6.99 11.91
C ALA A 68 3.14 -7.58 12.97
N VAL A 69 1.83 -7.63 12.69
CA VAL A 69 0.83 -8.21 13.61
C VAL A 69 1.11 -9.69 13.90
N SER A 70 1.49 -10.49 12.88
CA SER A 70 1.80 -11.92 13.08
C SER A 70 3.02 -12.14 13.98
N LEU A 71 3.91 -11.15 14.08
CA LEU A 71 5.08 -11.14 14.95
C LEU A 71 4.85 -10.42 16.28
N ASN A 72 3.59 -10.08 16.63
CA ASN A 72 3.23 -9.27 17.80
C ASN A 72 3.92 -7.89 17.82
N LEU A 73 4.04 -7.25 16.64
CA LEU A 73 4.56 -5.90 16.46
C LEU A 73 3.46 -4.96 15.96
N GLY A 74 3.59 -3.67 16.30
CA GLY A 74 2.82 -2.60 15.70
C GLY A 74 3.50 -2.05 14.44
N ALA A 75 2.69 -1.63 13.47
CA ALA A 75 3.16 -0.94 12.26
C ALA A 75 2.18 0.17 11.86
N VAL A 76 2.69 1.23 11.26
CA VAL A 76 1.89 2.35 10.75
C VAL A 76 2.47 2.87 9.44
N VAL A 77 1.63 3.21 8.48
CA VAL A 77 2.08 3.88 7.25
C VAL A 77 2.17 5.38 7.51
N ILE A 78 3.33 5.97 7.26
CA ILE A 78 3.58 7.41 7.42
C ILE A 78 3.95 8.00 6.06
N GLY A 79 3.13 8.96 5.59
CA GLY A 79 3.40 9.75 4.38
C GLY A 79 3.93 11.16 4.67
N ALA A 80 3.99 11.58 5.94
CA ALA A 80 4.46 12.90 6.34
C ALA A 80 5.85 12.78 7.01
N PHE A 81 6.90 13.10 6.26
CA PHE A 81 8.29 13.17 6.71
C PHE A 81 9.06 14.22 5.89
N HIS A 82 10.31 14.48 6.23
CA HIS A 82 11.16 15.40 5.47
C HIS A 82 11.88 14.67 4.33
N ASP A 83 11.34 14.73 3.12
CA ASP A 83 11.82 13.98 1.95
C ASP A 83 13.33 14.14 1.70
N MET A 84 13.83 15.38 1.77
CA MET A 84 15.24 15.69 1.54
C MET A 84 16.16 15.08 2.60
N GLU A 85 15.74 15.06 3.87
CA GLU A 85 16.51 14.46 4.96
C GLU A 85 16.55 12.93 4.80
N VAL A 86 15.40 12.33 4.50
CA VAL A 86 15.29 10.87 4.27
C VAL A 86 16.16 10.44 3.09
N LYS A 87 16.11 11.18 1.98
CA LYS A 87 16.98 10.95 0.81
C LYS A 87 18.46 10.97 1.17
N ALA A 88 18.89 11.97 1.94
CA ALA A 88 20.27 12.10 2.37
C ALA A 88 20.71 10.95 3.29
N ILE A 89 19.88 10.59 4.27
CA ILE A 89 20.16 9.50 5.23
C ILE A 89 20.27 8.14 4.52
N LEU A 90 19.37 7.87 3.57
CA LEU A 90 19.34 6.60 2.84
C LEU A 90 20.25 6.58 1.60
N ASN A 91 20.91 7.68 1.29
CA ASN A 91 21.75 7.85 0.10
C ASN A 91 21.03 7.46 -1.21
N LEU A 92 19.79 7.93 -1.36
CA LEU A 92 18.96 7.65 -2.53
C LEU A 92 19.49 8.37 -3.78
N ALA A 93 19.33 7.74 -4.94
CA ALA A 93 19.68 8.37 -6.20
C ALA A 93 18.74 9.56 -6.52
N GLU A 94 19.17 10.47 -7.39
CA GLU A 94 18.42 11.69 -7.71
C GLU A 94 17.00 11.39 -8.23
N GLN A 95 16.84 10.31 -9.00
CA GLN A 95 15.55 9.83 -9.53
C GLN A 95 14.70 9.00 -8.54
N GLU A 96 15.14 8.81 -7.30
CA GLU A 96 14.43 8.03 -6.29
C GLU A 96 13.75 8.95 -5.26
N GLU A 97 12.45 8.79 -5.07
CA GLU A 97 11.67 9.56 -4.09
C GLU A 97 11.15 8.65 -2.98
N PRO A 98 11.32 9.01 -1.70
CA PRO A 98 10.64 8.33 -0.61
C PRO A 98 9.13 8.63 -0.69
N VAL A 99 8.32 7.59 -0.85
CA VAL A 99 6.85 7.74 -1.00
C VAL A 99 6.12 7.57 0.34
N TYR A 100 6.58 6.63 1.16
CA TYR A 100 6.07 6.38 2.51
C TYR A 100 7.12 5.63 3.34
N ILE A 101 6.98 5.71 4.67
CA ILE A 101 7.77 4.95 5.63
C ILE A 101 6.81 4.09 6.46
N ILE A 102 7.22 2.86 6.78
CA ILE A 102 6.48 1.99 7.69
C ILE A 102 7.36 1.68 8.91
N PRO A 103 7.26 2.45 10.02
CA PRO A 103 7.90 2.06 11.26
C PRO A 103 7.27 0.78 11.80
N VAL A 104 8.10 -0.11 12.33
CA VAL A 104 7.68 -1.38 12.94
C VAL A 104 8.36 -1.50 14.30
N GLY A 105 7.61 -1.86 15.35
CA GLY A 105 8.13 -1.94 16.71
C GLY A 105 7.26 -2.74 17.67
N ARG A 106 7.77 -3.00 18.88
CA ARG A 106 6.98 -3.64 19.95
C ARG A 106 6.01 -2.63 20.56
N THR A 107 4.82 -3.09 20.88
CA THR A 107 3.78 -2.34 21.59
C THR A 107 3.69 -2.77 23.04
#